data_AF-A0A232EG52-F1
#
_entry.id   AF-A0A232EG52-F1
#
_cell.length_a   1.000
_cell.length_b   1.000
_cell.length_c   1.000
_cell.angle_alpha   90.00
_cell.angle_beta   90.00
_cell.angle_gamma   90.00
#
_symmetry.space_group_name_H-M   'P 1'
#
loop_
_entity.id
_entity.type
_entity.pdbx_description
1 polymer ?
#
loop_
_entity_poly.entity_id
_entity_poly.type
_entity_poly.pdbx_seq_one_letter_code
_entity_poly.pdbx_strand_id
1 'polypeptide(L)'
;MLEDPLMLCYLLFLKAMLAKLTRANKFSQCSKAIVPVKNNKMSEIYIEFFKRYMKEGYINNNEIANIDPDNYNEFKNINDVYIGDKTQNYINSIPEGSEMYQQVMEFEKEFRKMCRKFLTECCTQIKEGCDLKEN
;
A
#
# COMPACT_ATOMS: atom_id res chain seq x y z
N MET A 1 -24.78 7.84 -12.14
CA MET A 1 -23.52 8.36 -11.56
C MET A 1 -23.25 7.54 -10.31
N LEU A 2 -22.00 7.23 -9.95
CA LEU A 2 -21.75 6.69 -8.61
C LEU A 2 -21.93 7.86 -7.64
N GLU A 3 -23.09 7.91 -6.97
CA GLU A 3 -23.53 9.03 -6.11
C GLU A 3 -22.85 9.03 -4.72
N ASP A 4 -21.94 8.10 -4.46
CA ASP A 4 -21.23 7.97 -3.19
C ASP A 4 -19.72 8.29 -3.34
N PRO A 5 -19.27 9.46 -2.84
CA PRO A 5 -17.86 9.86 -2.79
C PRO A 5 -16.93 8.84 -2.13
N LEU A 6 -17.42 8.10 -1.12
CA LEU A 6 -16.64 7.09 -0.41
C LEU A 6 -16.43 5.85 -1.27
N MET A 7 -17.48 5.41 -1.96
CA MET A 7 -17.40 4.31 -2.90
C MET A 7 -16.42 4.63 -4.04
N LEU A 8 -16.40 5.89 -4.50
CA LEU A 8 -15.43 6.32 -5.50
C LEU A 8 -13.98 6.28 -4.96
N CYS A 9 -13.73 6.79 -3.75
CA CYS A 9 -12.41 6.69 -3.10
C CYS A 9 -11.93 5.24 -3.01
N TYR A 10 -12.82 4.33 -2.60
CA TYR A 10 -12.50 2.90 -2.50
C TYR A 10 -12.17 2.29 -3.86
N LEU A 11 -12.97 2.56 -4.89
CA LEU A 11 -12.74 2.07 -6.24
C LEU A 11 -11.42 2.61 -6.83
N LEU A 12 -11.08 3.87 -6.58
CA LEU A 12 -9.82 4.46 -7.04
C LEU A 12 -8.60 3.82 -6.37
N PHE A 13 -8.68 3.57 -5.06
CA PHE A 13 -7.64 2.86 -4.32
C PHE A 13 -7.48 1.42 -4.81
N LEU A 14 -8.57 0.67 -4.94
CA LEU A 14 -8.53 -0.71 -5.43
C LEU A 14 -7.94 -0.79 -6.84
N LYS A 15 -8.25 0.14 -7.74
CA LYS A 15 -7.64 0.20 -9.07
C LYS A 15 -6.13 0.44 -8.99
N ALA A 16 -5.67 1.32 -8.09
CA ALA A 16 -4.25 1.57 -7.87
C ALA A 16 -3.54 0.33 -7.32
N MET A 17 -4.15 -0.37 -6.36
CA MET A 17 -3.57 -1.57 -5.76
C MET A 17 -3.60 -2.77 -6.69
N LEU A 18 -4.68 -2.98 -7.46
CA LEU A 18 -4.80 -4.08 -8.42
C LEU A 18 -3.69 -4.02 -9.47
N ALA A 19 -3.35 -2.83 -9.97
CA ALA A 19 -2.25 -2.67 -10.92
C ALA A 19 -0.90 -3.11 -10.31
N LYS A 20 -0.67 -2.83 -9.03
CA LYS A 20 0.55 -3.21 -8.31
C LYS A 20 0.56 -4.70 -7.94
N LEU A 21 -0.54 -5.24 -7.44
CA LEU A 21 -0.69 -6.65 -7.14
C LEU A 21 -0.62 -7.53 -8.38
N THR A 22 -1.14 -7.09 -9.52
CA THR A 22 -0.99 -7.81 -10.80
C THR A 22 0.47 -7.89 -11.21
N ARG A 23 1.28 -6.86 -10.92
CA ARG A 23 2.73 -6.90 -11.14
C ARG A 23 3.40 -7.86 -10.15
N ALA A 24 3.09 -7.78 -8.87
CA ALA A 24 3.63 -8.69 -7.84
C ALA A 24 3.30 -10.16 -8.15
N ASN A 25 2.06 -10.47 -8.52
CA ASN A 25 1.61 -11.82 -8.88
C ASN A 25 2.33 -12.38 -10.11
N LYS A 26 2.63 -11.55 -11.12
CA LYS A 26 3.43 -11.98 -12.28
C LYS A 26 4.82 -12.47 -11.88
N PHE A 27 5.43 -11.86 -10.88
CA PHE A 27 6.75 -12.27 -10.40
C PHE A 27 6.66 -13.49 -9.46
N SER A 28 5.64 -13.56 -8.60
CA SER A 28 5.39 -14.72 -7.73
C SER A 28 5.11 -16.00 -8.55
N GLN A 29 4.30 -15.92 -9.61
CA GLN A 29 3.88 -17.07 -10.43
C GLN A 29 4.85 -17.47 -11.57
N CYS A 30 5.94 -16.75 -11.79
CA CYS A 30 6.89 -17.10 -12.86
C CYS A 30 7.79 -18.27 -12.42
N SER A 31 7.35 -19.50 -12.70
CA SER A 31 8.06 -20.76 -12.41
C SER A 31 9.32 -20.99 -13.26
N LYS A 32 9.71 -20.04 -14.13
CA LYS A 32 10.81 -20.19 -15.11
C LYS A 32 11.85 -19.07 -15.11
N ALA A 33 11.77 -18.08 -14.20
CA ALA A 33 12.76 -17.01 -14.15
C ALA A 33 13.94 -17.35 -13.22
N ILE A 34 15.15 -16.98 -13.66
CA ILE A 34 16.43 -17.15 -12.94
C ILE A 34 16.31 -16.51 -11.55
N VAL A 35 16.39 -17.36 -10.51
CA VAL A 35 16.07 -17.08 -9.09
C VAL A 35 16.58 -15.71 -8.55
N PRO A 36 17.80 -15.23 -8.86
CA PRO A 36 18.28 -13.91 -8.41
C PRO A 36 17.48 -12.70 -8.91
N VAL A 37 17.04 -12.71 -10.18
CA VAL A 37 16.33 -11.56 -10.78
C VAL A 37 14.89 -11.45 -10.24
N LYS A 38 14.26 -12.58 -9.91
CA LYS A 38 12.95 -12.64 -9.28
C LYS A 38 13.00 -12.07 -7.85
N ASN A 39 14.02 -12.44 -7.09
CA ASN A 39 14.21 -11.95 -5.73
C ASN A 39 14.40 -10.43 -5.71
N ASN A 40 15.23 -9.87 -6.60
CA ASN A 40 15.45 -8.41 -6.65
C ASN A 40 14.17 -7.61 -6.95
N LYS A 41 13.39 -8.03 -7.95
CA LYS A 41 12.15 -7.31 -8.32
C LYS A 41 11.04 -7.45 -7.27
N MET A 42 10.96 -8.60 -6.60
CA MET A 42 10.02 -8.76 -5.49
C MET A 42 10.45 -7.94 -4.28
N SER A 43 11.74 -7.90 -3.95
CA SER A 43 12.28 -7.04 -2.89
C SER A 43 12.01 -5.56 -3.16
N GLU A 44 12.15 -5.10 -4.40
CA GLU A 44 11.80 -3.73 -4.79
C GLU A 44 10.31 -3.41 -4.58
N ILE A 45 9.40 -4.29 -5.03
CA ILE A 45 7.96 -4.14 -4.84
C ILE A 45 7.60 -4.16 -3.35
N TYR A 46 8.26 -5.03 -2.59
CA TYR A 46 8.04 -5.22 -1.17
C TYR A 46 8.46 -3.98 -0.37
N ILE A 47 9.64 -3.41 -0.65
CA ILE A 47 10.07 -2.11 -0.11
C ILE A 47 9.11 -1.00 -0.54
N GLU A 48 8.64 -1.00 -1.80
CA GLU A 48 7.71 0.02 -2.27
C GLU A 48 6.43 0.02 -1.45
N PHE A 49 5.91 -1.16 -1.09
CA PHE A 49 4.76 -1.29 -0.21
C PHE A 49 5.07 -0.85 1.21
N PHE A 50 6.20 -1.22 1.81
CA PHE A 50 6.55 -0.70 3.14
C PHE A 50 6.59 0.83 3.19
N LYS A 51 7.21 1.46 2.19
CA LYS A 51 7.29 2.93 2.10
C LYS A 51 5.91 3.61 2.06
N ARG A 52 4.84 2.88 1.75
CA ARG A 52 3.47 3.40 1.73
C ARG A 52 2.82 3.50 3.11
N TYR A 53 3.31 2.80 4.13
CA TYR A 53 2.66 2.78 5.45
C TYR A 53 3.60 2.69 6.66
N MET A 54 4.89 2.41 6.48
CA MET A 54 5.90 2.36 7.55
C MET A 54 6.88 3.53 7.49
N LYS A 55 7.44 3.89 8.65
CA LYS A 55 8.46 4.94 8.79
C LYS A 55 9.71 4.55 8.00
N GLU A 56 10.27 5.52 7.29
CA GLU A 56 11.48 5.29 6.46
C GLU A 56 12.68 4.84 7.30
N GLY A 57 12.83 5.38 8.52
CA GLY A 57 13.90 4.98 9.43
C GLY A 57 13.86 3.48 9.75
N TYR A 58 12.67 2.91 9.98
CA TYR A 58 12.53 1.49 10.22
C TYR A 58 12.92 0.65 9.01
N ILE A 59 12.45 1.04 7.82
CA ILE A 59 12.75 0.33 6.56
C ILE A 59 14.25 0.36 6.26
N ASN A 60 14.90 1.51 6.42
CA ASN A 60 16.30 1.68 6.04
C ASN A 60 17.28 1.05 7.05
N ASN A 61 16.86 0.89 8.31
CA ASN A 61 17.71 0.36 9.38
C ASN A 61 17.58 -1.16 9.57
N ASN A 62 16.73 -1.83 8.79
CA ASN A 62 16.50 -3.27 8.89
C ASN A 62 16.71 -3.93 7.53
N GLU A 63 17.31 -5.13 7.55
CA GLU A 63 17.30 -6.01 6.38
C GLU A 63 15.85 -6.32 6.00
N ILE A 64 15.57 -6.39 4.70
CA ILE A 64 14.21 -6.53 4.16
C ILE A 64 13.49 -7.76 4.76
N ALA A 65 14.21 -8.87 4.94
CA ALA A 65 13.68 -10.10 5.52
C ALA A 65 13.26 -9.95 7.00
N ASN A 66 13.90 -9.02 7.72
CA ASN A 66 13.70 -8.81 9.16
C ASN A 66 12.64 -7.74 9.46
N ILE A 67 12.18 -6.99 8.45
CA ILE A 67 11.08 -6.04 8.62
C ILE A 67 9.81 -6.81 8.98
N ASP A 68 9.19 -6.46 10.10
CA ASP A 68 7.88 -6.98 10.53
C ASP A 68 6.77 -6.10 9.93
N PRO A 69 5.93 -6.62 9.01
CA PRO A 69 4.87 -5.85 8.38
C PRO A 69 3.79 -5.31 9.30
N ASP A 70 3.65 -5.87 10.51
CA ASP A 70 2.60 -5.49 11.47
C ASP A 70 3.17 -4.77 12.71
N ASN A 71 4.42 -4.31 12.66
CA ASN A 71 5.01 -3.54 13.75
C ASN A 71 4.34 -2.16 13.87
N TYR A 72 3.35 -2.09 14.74
CA TYR A 72 2.51 -0.91 14.95
C TYR A 72 3.28 0.34 15.41
N ASN A 73 4.42 0.15 16.10
CA ASN A 73 5.26 1.25 16.57
C ASN A 73 5.95 1.97 15.40
N GLU A 74 6.10 1.28 14.27
CA GLU A 74 6.83 1.75 13.09
C GLU A 74 5.91 2.16 11.95
N PHE A 75 4.59 2.17 12.19
CA PHE A 75 3.65 2.76 11.25
C PHE A 75 3.84 4.27 11.15
N LYS A 76 3.62 4.78 9.93
CA LYS A 76 3.47 6.22 9.70
C LYS A 76 2.27 6.77 10.48
N ASN A 77 2.24 8.09 10.66
CA ASN A 77 1.00 8.76 11.06
C ASN A 77 -0.10 8.36 10.08
N ILE A 78 -1.33 8.19 10.56
CA ILE A 78 -2.43 7.72 9.72
C ILE A 78 -2.64 8.62 8.51
N ASN A 79 -2.42 9.92 8.64
CA ASN A 79 -2.54 10.91 7.58
C ASN A 79 -1.48 10.75 6.48
N ASP A 80 -0.35 10.11 6.77
CA ASP A 80 0.76 9.90 5.84
C ASP A 80 0.69 8.54 5.14
N VAL A 81 -0.31 7.71 5.46
CA VAL A 81 -0.54 6.43 4.79
C VAL A 81 -0.98 6.69 3.35
N TYR A 82 -0.34 6.01 2.40
CA TYR A 82 -0.71 6.12 0.99
C TYR A 82 -2.11 5.53 0.72
N ILE A 83 -2.92 6.30 -0.01
CA ILE A 83 -4.30 5.94 -0.37
C ILE A 83 -4.55 5.88 -1.88
N GLY A 84 -3.49 5.95 -2.70
CA GLY A 84 -3.62 6.04 -4.15
C GLY A 84 -3.57 7.48 -4.66
N ASP A 85 -2.70 7.76 -5.63
CA ASP A 85 -2.56 9.13 -6.19
C ASP A 85 -3.89 9.67 -6.72
N LYS A 86 -4.67 8.84 -7.42
CA LYS A 86 -5.99 9.24 -7.95
C LYS A 86 -6.99 9.51 -6.83
N THR A 87 -6.95 8.75 -5.74
CA THR A 87 -7.81 8.96 -4.58
C THR A 87 -7.43 10.25 -3.86
N GLN A 88 -6.14 10.48 -3.63
CA GLN A 88 -5.65 11.71 -3.02
C GLN A 88 -6.00 12.93 -3.87
N ASN A 89 -5.81 12.86 -5.19
CA ASN A 89 -6.19 13.94 -6.10
C ASN A 89 -7.71 14.21 -6.09
N TYR A 90 -8.52 13.15 -6.00
CA TYR A 90 -9.97 13.29 -5.87
C TYR A 90 -10.32 14.03 -4.57
N ILE A 91 -9.80 13.60 -3.42
CA ILE A 91 -10.02 14.27 -2.12
C ILE A 91 -9.58 15.74 -2.17
N ASN A 92 -8.39 16.01 -2.72
CA ASN A 92 -7.85 17.37 -2.83
C ASN A 92 -8.64 18.26 -3.80
N SER A 93 -9.44 17.68 -4.70
CA SER A 93 -10.29 18.43 -5.63
C SER A 93 -11.64 18.81 -5.05
N ILE A 94 -12.00 18.29 -3.88
CA ILE A 94 -13.26 18.59 -3.20
C ILE A 94 -13.18 20.01 -2.62
N PRO A 95 -14.13 20.90 -2.94
CA PRO A 95 -14.13 22.25 -2.37
C PRO A 95 -14.24 22.23 -0.85
N GLU A 96 -13.30 22.90 -0.18
CA GLU A 96 -13.34 23.08 1.28
C GLU A 96 -14.67 23.71 1.71
N GLY A 97 -15.25 23.21 2.80
CA GLY A 97 -16.53 23.70 3.33
C GLY A 97 -17.79 23.17 2.63
N SER A 98 -17.67 22.39 1.56
CA SER A 98 -18.82 21.68 0.97
C SER A 98 -19.31 20.55 1.88
N GLU A 99 -20.57 20.15 1.73
CA GLU A 99 -21.13 18.98 2.44
C GLU A 99 -20.31 17.71 2.14
N MET A 100 -19.93 17.53 0.88
CA MET A 100 -19.08 16.42 0.44
C MET A 100 -17.70 16.43 1.12
N TYR A 101 -17.11 17.61 1.34
CA TYR A 101 -15.85 17.73 2.06
C TYR A 101 -15.97 17.19 3.48
N GLN A 102 -17.01 17.59 4.22
CA GLN A 102 -17.23 17.11 5.59
C GLN A 102 -17.40 15.59 5.64
N GLN A 103 -18.25 15.05 4.76
CA GLN A 103 -18.48 13.60 4.67
C GLN A 103 -17.17 12.81 4.39
N VAL A 104 -16.35 13.30 3.46
CA VAL A 104 -15.09 12.64 3.12
C VAL A 104 -14.07 12.75 4.26
N MET A 105 -13.95 13.92 4.91
CA MET A 105 -13.01 14.12 6.01
C MET A 105 -13.37 13.31 7.26
N GLU A 106 -14.66 13.10 7.54
CA GLU A 106 -15.13 12.22 8.60
C GLU A 106 -14.66 10.77 8.39
N PHE A 107 -14.69 10.29 7.15
CA PHE A 107 -14.35 8.92 6.81
C PHE A 107 -12.87 8.70 6.48
N GLU A 108 -12.14 9.75 6.10
CA GLU A 108 -10.77 9.66 5.58
C GLU A 108 -9.83 8.88 6.50
N LYS A 109 -9.94 9.09 7.82
CA LYS A 109 -9.11 8.38 8.80
C LYS A 109 -9.36 6.87 8.79
N GLU A 110 -10.62 6.44 8.74
CA GLU A 110 -10.98 5.02 8.68
C GLU A 110 -10.57 4.42 7.33
N PHE A 111 -10.74 5.18 6.25
CA PHE A 111 -10.26 4.79 4.94
C PHE A 111 -8.74 4.55 4.91
N ARG A 112 -7.96 5.46 5.49
CA ARG A 112 -6.50 5.32 5.62
C ARG A 112 -6.11 4.10 6.48
N LYS A 113 -6.86 3.81 7.55
CA LYS A 113 -6.62 2.61 8.39
C LYS A 113 -6.86 1.33 7.60
N MET A 114 -7.91 1.30 6.80
CA MET A 114 -8.19 0.18 5.90
C MET A 114 -7.11 0.03 4.82
N CYS A 115 -6.65 1.13 4.22
CA CYS A 115 -5.54 1.10 3.26
C CYS A 115 -4.27 0.54 3.89
N ARG A 116 -3.94 0.96 5.12
CA ARG A 116 -2.82 0.40 5.89
C ARG A 116 -3.00 -1.09 6.13
N LYS A 117 -4.16 -1.53 6.62
CA LYS A 117 -4.44 -2.95 6.85
C LYS A 117 -4.25 -3.78 5.59
N PHE A 118 -4.75 -3.28 4.46
CA PHE A 118 -4.57 -3.92 3.16
C PHE A 118 -3.09 -4.03 2.77
N LEU A 119 -2.32 -2.96 2.94
CA LEU A 119 -0.88 -2.95 2.64
C LEU A 119 -0.09 -3.91 3.56
N THR A 120 -0.39 -3.91 4.86
CA THR A 120 0.16 -4.86 5.84
C THR A 120 -0.09 -6.29 5.40
N GLU A 121 -1.34 -6.64 5.07
CA GLU A 121 -1.72 -7.99 4.63
C GLU A 121 -0.98 -8.39 3.35
N CYS A 122 -0.88 -7.49 2.37
CA CYS A 122 -0.10 -7.74 1.15
C CYS A 122 1.37 -8.05 1.47
N CYS A 123 1.97 -7.27 2.38
CA CYS A 123 3.34 -7.48 2.80
C CYS A 123 3.53 -8.81 3.56
N THR A 124 2.60 -9.18 4.44
CA THR A 124 2.63 -10.47 5.15
C THR A 124 2.61 -11.63 4.15
N GLN A 125 1.68 -11.61 3.19
CA GLN A 125 1.58 -12.67 2.19
C GLN A 125 2.82 -12.74 1.27
N ILE A 126 3.42 -11.61 0.92
CA ILE A 126 4.68 -11.59 0.14
C ILE A 126 5.81 -12.21 0.96
N LYS A 127 5.91 -11.90 2.26
CA LYS A 127 6.93 -12.43 3.17
C LYS A 127 6.84 -13.95 3.33
N GLU A 128 5.61 -14.46 3.46
CA GLU A 128 5.35 -15.90 3.59
C GLU A 128 5.57 -16.66 2.27
N GLY A 129 5.22 -16.02 1.14
CA GLY A 129 5.23 -16.67 -0.18
C GLY A 129 6.54 -16.54 -0.97
N CYS A 130 7.48 -15.70 -0.55
CA CYS A 130 8.75 -15.49 -1.24
C CYS A 130 9.94 -15.70 -0.30
N ASP A 131 10.94 -16.45 -0.78
CA ASP A 131 12.23 -16.61 -0.10
C ASP A 131 13.05 -15.31 -0.32
N LEU A 132 12.74 -14.28 0.48
CA LEU A 132 13.33 -12.94 0.42
C LEU A 132 14.78 -12.99 0.90
N LYS A 133 15.68 -13.52 0.07
CA LYS A 133 17.14 -13.50 0.29
C LYS A 133 17.76 -12.35 -0.47
N GLU A 134 18.69 -11.63 0.17
CA GLU A 134 19.53 -10.66 -0.51
C GLU A 134 20.68 -11.34 -1.28
N ASN A 135 21.18 -10.65 -2.31
CA ASN A 135 22.40 -11.01 -3.04
C ASN A 135 23.65 -10.64 -2.25
#